data_AF-A0A2G9R3N7-F1
#
_entry.id   AF-A0A2G9R3N7-F1
#
_cell.length_a   1.000
_cell.length_b   1.000
_cell.length_c   1.000
_cell.angle_alpha   90.00
_cell.angle_beta   90.00
_cell.angle_gamma   90.00
#
_symmetry.space_group_name_H-M   'P 1'
#
loop_
_entity.id
_entity.type
_entity.pdbx_description
1 polymer ?
#
loop_
_entity_poly.entity_id
_entity_poly.type
_entity_poly.pdbx_seq_one_letter_code
_entity_poly.pdbx_strand_id
1 'polypeptide(L)'
;FHNGGLYKRPFQESFEETPMLVAVLTYMGYGILTLFGYMRDFLRAWKIEKCHNATEREEQKDFVPLYQDFENFYTRNLYMRIRDTWNRPICSVPGKVLKGVMNMGSYNYLGFARNCGVCADASSSGLLQYGGGVCSTRQEMGNLDKHEELERLVARFLGVEAALAYGMGFATNSMNIPALAGKGCLILSDELNHASLVLGARLSGATIRIFKHNNMQSLEKLLKDAIVQGQPRTHRPWKKILIVVEGIYSMEGSIVRLPEVIALKKKYKAYLYLDEAHSIGALGPNGRGVVDYFGLDPQDVDIMMGTFTKSFGGAGGYIGGSKVLIDYLRKHSHSTAYATSMSPPVVEQIITAMKCIMGEDGTTLGEYSGIILALGGVYHIGAVCHMTYDYPKRLLKAPFTLIRLQSCAILLRFCHDLGSVLLC
;
A
#
# COMPACT_ATOMS: atom_id res chain seq x y z
N PHE A 1 24.12 -2.78 27.47
CA PHE A 1 22.77 -2.66 26.90
C PHE A 1 21.85 -1.93 27.87
N HIS A 2 21.86 -0.59 27.85
CA HIS A 2 20.92 0.23 28.62
C HIS A 2 20.01 1.01 27.65
N ASN A 3 19.04 0.31 27.05
CA ASN A 3 17.95 0.95 26.28
C ASN A 3 16.58 0.73 26.94
N GLY A 4 16.56 0.55 28.27
CA GLY A 4 15.33 0.35 29.07
C GLY A 4 14.33 1.52 29.02
N GLY A 5 14.77 2.73 28.62
CA GLY A 5 13.96 3.94 28.60
C GLY A 5 13.03 4.10 27.40
N LEU A 6 13.39 3.54 26.24
CA LEU A 6 12.57 3.62 25.01
C LEU A 6 11.26 2.81 25.13
N TYR A 7 11.24 1.79 25.99
CA TYR A 7 10.07 0.92 26.23
C TYR A 7 8.96 1.57 27.07
N LYS A 8 9.18 2.77 27.64
CA LYS A 8 8.25 3.39 28.60
C LYS A 8 7.51 4.63 28.09
N ARG A 9 7.76 5.08 26.86
CA ARG A 9 6.89 6.13 26.28
C ARG A 9 5.53 5.49 25.99
N PRO A 10 4.43 6.01 26.55
CA PRO A 10 3.10 5.55 26.16
C PRO A 10 2.96 5.79 24.65
N PHE A 11 2.78 4.71 23.90
CA PHE A 11 2.45 4.78 22.49
C PHE A 11 0.99 5.26 22.41
N GLN A 12 0.82 6.56 22.19
CA GLN A 12 -0.49 7.20 22.20
C GLN A 12 -1.02 7.22 20.76
N GLU A 13 -1.64 6.12 20.35
CA GLU A 13 -2.53 6.11 19.18
C GLU A 13 -3.88 6.67 19.62
N SER A 14 -4.11 7.97 19.40
CA SER A 14 -5.43 8.57 19.57
C SER A 14 -6.16 8.61 18.23
N PHE A 15 -6.97 7.59 17.96
CA PHE A 15 -7.99 7.67 16.93
C PHE A 15 -9.24 8.31 17.53
N GLU A 16 -9.87 9.23 16.81
CA GLU A 16 -11.22 9.68 17.17
C GLU A 16 -12.15 8.48 17.05
N GLU A 17 -12.72 8.04 18.16
CA GLU A 17 -13.70 6.95 18.14
C GLU A 17 -14.87 7.33 17.25
N THR A 18 -15.27 6.41 16.38
CA THR A 18 -16.40 6.62 15.48
C THR A 18 -17.71 6.78 16.28
N PRO A 19 -18.41 7.91 16.18
CA PRO A 19 -19.75 8.07 16.72
C PRO A 19 -20.70 7.00 16.19
N MET A 20 -21.40 6.34 17.12
CA MET A 20 -22.29 5.22 16.83
C MET A 20 -23.33 5.51 15.75
N LEU A 21 -23.90 6.72 15.74
CA LEU A 21 -24.85 7.14 14.72
C LEU A 21 -24.26 7.00 13.31
N VAL A 22 -23.03 7.44 13.13
CA VAL A 22 -22.36 7.47 11.84
C VAL A 22 -21.97 6.05 11.41
N ALA A 23 -21.47 5.22 12.33
CA ALA A 23 -21.27 3.79 12.06
C ALA A 23 -22.58 3.12 11.60
N VAL A 24 -23.68 3.31 12.34
CA VAL A 24 -25.00 2.75 12.01
C VAL A 24 -25.49 3.24 10.64
N LEU A 25 -25.40 4.53 10.34
CA LEU A 25 -25.82 5.08 9.05
C LEU A 25 -25.03 4.49 7.88
N THR A 26 -23.72 4.28 8.02
CA THR A 26 -22.93 3.65 6.97
C THR A 26 -23.24 2.18 6.82
N TYR A 27 -23.37 1.42 7.92
CA TYR A 27 -23.80 0.03 7.84
C TYR A 27 -25.19 -0.10 7.21
N MET A 28 -26.11 0.80 7.54
CA MET A 28 -27.43 0.89 6.93
C MET A 28 -27.32 1.22 5.43
N GLY A 29 -26.45 2.16 5.05
CA GLY A 29 -26.18 2.48 3.64
C GLY A 29 -25.65 1.29 2.85
N TYR A 30 -24.66 0.57 3.38
CA TYR A 30 -24.17 -0.68 2.79
C TYR A 30 -25.26 -1.75 2.73
N GLY A 31 -26.08 -1.88 3.79
CA GLY A 31 -27.21 -2.80 3.85
C GLY A 31 -28.24 -2.51 2.76
N ILE A 32 -28.62 -1.24 2.59
CA ILE A 32 -29.53 -0.79 1.53
C ILE A 32 -28.94 -1.10 0.16
N LEU A 33 -27.68 -0.72 -0.11
CA LEU A 33 -27.03 -1.01 -1.39
C LEU A 33 -26.96 -2.51 -1.68
N THR A 34 -26.67 -3.31 -0.66
CA THR A 34 -26.61 -4.78 -0.79
C THR A 34 -27.99 -5.36 -1.08
N LEU A 35 -29.02 -4.92 -0.36
CA LEU A 35 -30.40 -5.31 -0.61
C LEU A 35 -30.85 -4.96 -2.04
N PHE A 36 -30.53 -3.75 -2.50
CA PHE A 36 -30.80 -3.32 -3.87
C PHE A 36 -30.03 -4.15 -4.90
N GLY A 37 -28.77 -4.50 -4.61
CA GLY A 37 -27.98 -5.38 -5.47
C GLY A 37 -28.65 -6.75 -5.64
N TYR A 38 -29.11 -7.37 -4.54
CA TYR A 38 -29.82 -8.66 -4.59
C TYR A 38 -31.20 -8.54 -5.26
N MET A 39 -31.95 -7.47 -4.97
CA MET A 39 -33.23 -7.20 -5.63
C MET A 39 -33.05 -7.08 -7.15
N ARG A 40 -32.00 -6.41 -7.62
CA ARG A 40 -31.74 -6.29 -9.07
C ARG A 40 -31.30 -7.61 -9.69
N ASP A 41 -30.50 -8.41 -9.00
CA ASP A 41 -30.18 -9.77 -9.47
C ASP A 41 -31.44 -10.63 -9.59
N PHE A 42 -32.37 -10.50 -8.63
CA PHE A 42 -33.69 -11.10 -8.72
C PHE A 42 -34.48 -10.59 -9.94
N LEU A 43 -34.59 -9.27 -10.13
CA LEU A 43 -35.30 -8.70 -11.29
C LEU A 43 -34.69 -9.13 -12.64
N ARG A 44 -33.37 -9.34 -12.72
CA ARG A 44 -32.68 -9.89 -13.91
C ARG A 44 -33.04 -11.34 -14.14
N ALA A 45 -33.09 -12.17 -13.10
CA ALA A 45 -33.50 -13.57 -13.21
C ALA A 45 -34.93 -13.69 -13.76
N TRP A 46 -35.80 -12.74 -13.42
CA TRP A 46 -37.18 -12.64 -13.94
C TRP A 46 -37.31 -11.86 -15.26
N LYS A 47 -36.19 -11.46 -15.88
CA LYS A 47 -36.14 -10.70 -17.15
C LYS A 47 -36.90 -9.36 -17.13
N ILE A 48 -37.06 -8.77 -15.95
CA ILE A 48 -37.71 -7.45 -15.75
C ILE A 48 -36.69 -6.31 -15.94
N GLU A 49 -35.45 -6.52 -15.45
CA GLU A 49 -34.37 -5.54 -15.58
C GLU A 49 -33.76 -5.57 -17.00
N LYS A 50 -33.85 -4.43 -17.71
CA LYS A 50 -33.35 -4.28 -19.09
C LYS A 50 -31.81 -4.18 -19.18
N CYS A 51 -31.13 -3.81 -18.09
CA CYS A 51 -29.66 -3.67 -18.08
C CYS A 51 -28.96 -4.99 -17.71
N HIS A 52 -28.46 -5.70 -18.74
CA HIS A 52 -27.74 -6.97 -18.61
C HIS A 52 -26.20 -6.85 -18.55
N ASN A 53 -25.66 -5.62 -18.53
CA ASN A 53 -24.19 -5.42 -18.47
C ASN A 53 -23.55 -5.95 -17.18
N ALA A 54 -24.36 -6.17 -16.16
CA ALA A 54 -23.98 -6.65 -14.84
C ALA A 54 -24.58 -8.04 -14.57
N THR A 55 -24.44 -8.96 -15.53
CA THR A 55 -24.66 -10.40 -15.37
C THR A 55 -23.43 -11.16 -15.82
N GLU A 56 -23.12 -12.26 -15.16
CA GLU A 56 -22.13 -13.20 -15.67
C GLU A 56 -22.69 -13.83 -16.95
N ARG A 57 -21.90 -13.83 -18.03
CA ARG A 57 -22.34 -14.41 -19.30
C ARG A 57 -22.39 -15.93 -19.16
N GLU A 58 -23.32 -16.59 -19.85
CA GLU A 58 -23.41 -18.06 -19.83
C GLU A 58 -22.07 -18.71 -20.20
N GLU A 59 -21.37 -18.14 -21.19
CA GLU A 59 -20.03 -18.55 -21.64
C GLU A 59 -18.97 -18.51 -20.53
N GLN A 60 -19.17 -17.72 -19.47
CA GLN A 60 -18.21 -17.52 -18.38
C GLN A 60 -18.47 -18.47 -17.19
N LYS A 61 -19.66 -19.07 -17.09
CA LYS A 61 -20.03 -19.94 -15.96
C LYS A 61 -19.26 -21.25 -15.91
N ASP A 62 -18.74 -21.68 -17.06
CA ASP A 62 -17.91 -22.89 -17.18
C ASP A 62 -16.45 -22.65 -16.76
N PHE A 63 -16.04 -21.40 -16.53
CA PHE A 63 -14.70 -21.07 -16.05
C PHE A 63 -14.65 -21.08 -14.52
N VAL A 64 -13.48 -21.44 -13.97
CA VAL A 64 -13.24 -21.34 -12.52
C VAL A 64 -13.39 -19.86 -12.11
N PRO A 65 -14.23 -19.54 -11.12
CA PRO A 65 -14.44 -18.16 -10.71
C PRO A 65 -13.12 -17.57 -10.18
N LEU A 66 -12.73 -16.42 -10.73
CA LEU A 66 -11.52 -15.70 -10.34
C LEU A 66 -11.64 -15.03 -8.95
N TYR A 67 -12.87 -14.78 -8.51
CA TYR A 67 -13.20 -14.06 -7.27
C TYR A 67 -14.19 -14.86 -6.42
N GLN A 68 -14.29 -14.52 -5.14
CA GLN A 68 -15.33 -15.08 -4.27
C GLN A 68 -16.73 -14.57 -4.68
N ASP A 69 -17.79 -15.33 -4.35
CA ASP A 69 -19.18 -14.99 -4.72
C ASP A 69 -19.59 -13.56 -4.31
N PHE A 70 -19.17 -13.12 -3.12
CA PHE A 70 -19.46 -11.77 -2.65
C PHE A 70 -18.67 -10.69 -3.42
N GLU A 71 -17.42 -10.95 -3.78
CA GLU A 71 -16.61 -10.03 -4.59
C GLU A 71 -17.18 -9.87 -5.99
N ASN A 72 -17.65 -10.97 -6.59
CA ASN A 72 -18.38 -10.96 -7.85
C ASN A 72 -19.66 -10.13 -7.74
N PHE A 73 -20.47 -10.39 -6.70
CA PHE A 73 -21.67 -9.61 -6.42
C PHE A 73 -21.36 -8.11 -6.26
N TYR A 74 -20.39 -7.76 -5.41
CA TYR A 74 -19.99 -6.39 -5.13
C TYR A 74 -19.50 -5.69 -6.40
N THR A 75 -18.63 -6.36 -7.18
CA THR A 75 -18.07 -5.80 -8.40
C THR A 75 -19.17 -5.47 -9.41
N ARG A 76 -20.07 -6.43 -9.61
CA ARG A 76 -21.16 -6.37 -10.58
C ARG A 76 -22.23 -5.35 -10.22
N ASN A 77 -22.66 -5.33 -8.96
CA ASN A 77 -23.81 -4.56 -8.51
C ASN A 77 -23.46 -3.19 -7.93
N LEU A 78 -22.30 -3.05 -7.29
CA LEU A 78 -21.90 -1.83 -6.60
C LEU A 78 -20.72 -1.14 -7.32
N TYR A 79 -19.56 -1.80 -7.41
CA TYR A 79 -18.31 -1.18 -7.85
C TYR A 79 -18.39 -0.61 -9.28
N MET A 80 -18.83 -1.41 -10.25
CA MET A 80 -18.84 -1.00 -11.66
C MET A 80 -19.68 0.26 -11.93
N ARG A 81 -20.65 0.56 -11.06
CA ARG A 81 -21.54 1.72 -11.18
C ARG A 81 -20.95 2.98 -10.59
N ILE A 82 -20.27 2.85 -9.45
CA ILE A 82 -19.58 3.96 -8.80
C ILE A 82 -18.22 4.23 -9.46
N ARG A 83 -17.72 3.29 -10.27
CA ARG A 83 -16.41 3.35 -10.94
C ARG A 83 -16.16 4.65 -11.70
N ASP A 84 -17.15 5.18 -12.43
CA ASP A 84 -16.99 6.44 -13.17
C ASP A 84 -16.73 7.64 -12.24
N THR A 85 -17.21 7.58 -11.00
CA THR A 85 -16.95 8.61 -9.99
C THR A 85 -15.67 8.32 -9.20
N TRP A 86 -15.45 7.07 -8.80
CA TRP A 86 -14.33 6.67 -7.95
C TRP A 86 -12.99 6.54 -8.69
N ASN A 87 -13.00 6.10 -9.94
CA ASN A 87 -11.78 5.91 -10.74
C ASN A 87 -11.50 7.12 -11.65
N ARG A 88 -12.16 8.26 -11.43
CA ARG A 88 -11.76 9.49 -12.12
C ARG A 88 -10.35 9.86 -11.67
N PRO A 89 -9.40 10.07 -12.60
CA PRO A 89 -8.05 10.44 -12.22
C PRO A 89 -8.06 11.82 -11.56
N ILE A 90 -7.86 11.84 -10.24
CA ILE A 90 -7.78 13.06 -9.45
C ILE A 90 -6.31 13.31 -9.11
N CYS A 91 -5.74 14.31 -9.76
CA CYS A 91 -4.34 14.72 -9.63
C CYS A 91 -4.13 15.75 -8.50
N SER A 92 -5.16 16.03 -7.70
CA SER A 92 -5.05 16.95 -6.57
C SER A 92 -4.53 16.27 -5.30
N VAL A 93 -4.00 17.09 -4.39
CA VAL A 93 -3.81 16.70 -2.99
C VAL A 93 -5.15 16.33 -2.34
N PRO A 94 -5.15 15.48 -1.32
CA PRO A 94 -6.27 15.34 -0.39
C PRO A 94 -6.72 16.71 0.15
N GLY A 95 -8.02 16.86 0.41
CA GLY A 95 -8.67 18.10 0.87
C GLY A 95 -9.01 19.12 -0.22
N LYS A 96 -8.47 19.00 -1.45
CA LYS A 96 -8.80 19.95 -2.53
C LYS A 96 -10.23 19.75 -3.04
N VAL A 97 -10.98 20.84 -3.17
CA VAL A 97 -12.32 20.83 -3.80
C VAL A 97 -12.18 20.96 -5.32
N LEU A 98 -12.70 19.97 -6.04
CA LEU A 98 -12.77 19.91 -7.50
C LEU A 98 -14.23 19.86 -7.93
N LYS A 99 -14.69 20.85 -8.69
CA LYS A 99 -16.08 20.93 -9.19
C LYS A 99 -17.14 20.69 -8.09
N GLY A 100 -16.94 21.26 -6.90
CA GLY A 100 -17.84 21.11 -5.76
C GLY A 100 -17.69 19.82 -4.95
N VAL A 101 -16.72 18.96 -5.27
CA VAL A 101 -16.44 17.70 -4.55
C VAL A 101 -15.05 17.74 -3.94
N MET A 102 -14.94 17.45 -2.64
CA MET A 102 -13.65 17.40 -1.95
C MET A 102 -12.95 16.06 -2.19
N ASN A 103 -11.69 16.10 -2.63
CA ASN A 103 -10.85 14.92 -2.78
C ASN A 103 -10.40 14.41 -1.42
N MET A 104 -11.04 13.36 -0.90
CA MET A 104 -10.65 12.75 0.38
C MET A 104 -10.01 11.37 0.21
N GLY A 105 -9.86 10.88 -1.03
CA GLY A 105 -9.59 9.47 -1.33
C GLY A 105 -8.34 9.22 -2.17
N SER A 106 -7.52 10.24 -2.39
CA SER A 106 -6.26 10.10 -3.13
C SER A 106 -5.09 9.84 -2.18
N TYR A 107 -4.20 8.92 -2.55
CA TYR A 107 -2.91 8.72 -1.87
C TYR A 107 -1.82 9.68 -2.33
N ASN A 108 -2.16 10.73 -3.08
CA ASN A 108 -1.25 11.81 -3.48
C ASN A 108 -0.95 12.73 -2.29
N TYR A 109 -0.40 12.18 -1.20
CA TYR A 109 -0.27 12.84 0.10
C TYR A 109 0.45 14.20 0.00
N LEU A 110 1.49 14.27 -0.84
CA LEU A 110 2.33 15.46 -0.99
C LEU A 110 1.97 16.34 -2.19
N GLY A 111 1.06 15.88 -3.04
CA GLY A 111 0.64 16.66 -4.21
C GLY A 111 1.63 16.68 -5.36
N PHE A 112 2.57 15.74 -5.45
CA PHE A 112 3.51 15.69 -6.56
C PHE A 112 2.89 15.16 -7.85
N ALA A 113 1.77 14.43 -7.80
CA ALA A 113 1.05 13.96 -8.99
C ALA A 113 0.20 15.05 -9.69
N ARG A 114 0.70 16.29 -9.78
CA ARG A 114 0.02 17.40 -10.45
C ARG A 114 0.36 17.41 -11.95
N ASN A 115 -0.57 17.90 -12.78
CA ASN A 115 -0.35 18.07 -14.23
C ASN A 115 0.47 19.32 -14.59
N CYS A 116 1.08 19.98 -13.60
CA CYS A 116 1.88 21.19 -13.77
C CYS A 116 2.95 21.28 -12.67
N GLY A 117 3.98 22.09 -12.94
CA GLY A 117 5.10 22.31 -12.03
C GLY A 117 6.27 21.38 -12.29
N VAL A 118 7.30 21.50 -11.46
CA VAL A 118 8.63 20.91 -11.69
C VAL A 118 8.62 19.42 -12.02
N CYS A 119 7.78 18.62 -11.35
CA CYS A 119 7.71 17.19 -11.64
C CYS A 119 7.08 16.88 -13.01
N ALA A 120 6.03 17.62 -13.40
CA ALA A 120 5.41 17.48 -14.71
C ALA A 120 6.35 17.92 -15.84
N ASP A 121 7.08 19.02 -15.63
CA ASP A 121 8.06 19.54 -16.59
C ASP A 121 9.25 18.58 -16.76
N ALA A 122 9.75 18.00 -15.66
CA ALA A 122 10.79 16.97 -15.68
C ALA A 122 10.32 15.69 -16.38
N SER A 123 9.10 15.24 -16.11
CA SER A 123 8.50 14.08 -16.78
C SER A 123 8.36 14.30 -18.29
N SER A 124 7.91 15.49 -18.70
CA SER A 124 7.82 15.87 -20.12
C SER A 124 9.21 15.92 -20.79
N SER A 125 10.21 16.46 -20.10
CA SER A 125 11.59 16.48 -20.59
C SER A 125 12.15 15.07 -20.76
N GLY A 126 11.91 14.19 -19.78
CA GLY A 126 12.26 12.77 -19.86
C GLY A 126 11.61 12.05 -21.04
N LEU A 127 10.34 12.37 -21.34
CA LEU A 127 9.63 11.83 -22.50
C LEU A 127 10.29 12.27 -23.82
N LEU A 128 10.65 13.55 -23.95
CA LEU A 128 11.26 14.08 -25.15
C LEU A 128 12.67 13.51 -25.38
N GLN A 129 13.42 13.24 -24.31
CA GLN A 129 14.79 12.74 -24.39
C GLN A 129 14.87 11.22 -24.57
N TYR A 130 14.09 10.45 -23.81
CA TYR A 130 14.21 8.99 -23.72
C TYR A 130 13.02 8.22 -24.34
N GLY A 131 11.96 8.92 -24.74
CA GLY A 131 10.72 8.30 -25.21
C GLY A 131 9.86 7.72 -24.08
N GLY A 132 8.78 7.02 -24.45
CA GLY A 132 7.79 6.50 -23.51
C GLY A 132 8.24 5.25 -22.74
N GLY A 133 9.25 4.54 -23.22
CA GLY A 133 9.76 3.31 -22.59
C GLY A 133 10.78 2.60 -23.46
N VAL A 134 11.60 1.75 -22.83
CA VAL A 134 12.65 0.96 -23.50
C VAL A 134 12.12 -0.39 -23.99
N CYS A 135 10.96 -0.83 -23.49
CA CYS A 135 10.32 -2.09 -23.86
C CYS A 135 11.20 -3.35 -23.66
N SER A 136 12.16 -3.29 -22.74
CA SER A 136 13.06 -4.39 -22.37
C SER A 136 13.22 -4.46 -20.85
N THR A 137 13.75 -5.57 -20.35
CA THR A 137 13.98 -5.79 -18.91
C THR A 137 15.28 -5.09 -18.49
N ARG A 138 15.47 -4.90 -17.18
CA ARG A 138 16.70 -4.30 -16.65
C ARG A 138 17.96 -5.15 -16.86
N GLN A 139 17.80 -6.46 -17.10
CA GLN A 139 18.92 -7.38 -17.33
C GLN A 139 19.39 -7.42 -18.80
N GLU A 140 18.57 -6.92 -19.72
CA GLU A 140 18.88 -6.87 -21.14
C GLU A 140 19.21 -5.43 -21.57
N MET A 141 18.38 -4.81 -22.40
CA MET A 141 18.59 -3.46 -22.93
C MET A 141 17.79 -2.38 -22.18
N GLY A 142 17.00 -2.75 -21.18
CA GLY A 142 16.11 -1.83 -20.44
C GLY A 142 16.77 -0.98 -19.36
N ASN A 143 18.10 -1.05 -19.18
CA ASN A 143 18.79 -0.25 -18.17
C ASN A 143 19.23 1.11 -18.75
N LEU A 144 18.74 2.20 -18.15
CA LEU A 144 19.12 3.57 -18.51
C LEU A 144 19.86 4.20 -17.33
N ASP A 145 20.66 5.23 -17.62
CA ASP A 145 21.32 6.09 -16.64
C ASP A 145 20.33 6.63 -15.59
N LYS A 146 19.11 6.99 -16.01
CA LYS A 146 18.03 7.45 -15.13
C LYS A 146 17.53 6.41 -14.14
N HIS A 147 17.51 5.13 -14.52
CA HIS A 147 17.17 4.07 -13.57
C HIS A 147 18.23 3.94 -12.47
N GLU A 148 19.50 4.09 -12.82
CA GLU A 148 20.58 4.06 -11.83
C GLU A 148 20.63 5.33 -10.98
N GLU A 149 20.32 6.50 -11.56
CA GLU A 149 20.15 7.74 -10.81
C GLU A 149 19.06 7.57 -9.75
N LEU A 150 17.90 7.02 -10.13
CA LEU A 150 16.80 6.73 -9.22
C LEU A 150 17.23 5.78 -8.10
N GLU A 151 17.88 4.66 -8.42
CA GLU A 151 18.34 3.69 -7.41
C GLU A 151 19.34 4.29 -6.43
N ARG A 152 20.30 5.10 -6.92
CA ARG A 152 21.25 5.83 -6.05
C ARG A 152 20.52 6.83 -5.17
N LEU A 153 19.56 7.56 -5.73
CA LEU A 153 18.77 8.54 -4.98
C LEU A 153 17.92 7.88 -3.89
N VAL A 154 17.25 6.77 -4.20
CA VAL A 154 16.49 5.97 -3.22
C VAL A 154 17.38 5.47 -2.10
N ALA A 155 18.56 4.92 -2.43
CA ALA A 155 19.51 4.46 -1.41
C ALA A 155 19.95 5.59 -0.46
N ARG A 156 20.27 6.78 -1.01
CA ARG A 156 20.58 7.98 -0.22
C ARG A 156 19.40 8.44 0.62
N PHE A 157 18.19 8.43 0.06
CA PHE A 157 16.98 8.85 0.75
C PHE A 157 16.67 7.96 1.96
N LEU A 158 16.81 6.64 1.81
CA LEU A 158 16.58 5.69 2.89
C LEU A 158 17.73 5.63 3.90
N GLY A 159 18.95 6.04 3.50
CA GLY A 159 20.15 5.89 4.32
C GLY A 159 20.69 4.45 4.34
N VAL A 160 20.53 3.72 3.22
CA VAL A 160 20.99 2.33 3.05
C VAL A 160 22.07 2.24 1.97
N GLU A 161 22.78 1.11 1.90
CA GLU A 161 23.91 0.93 0.98
C GLU A 161 23.49 0.92 -0.50
N ALA A 162 22.35 0.30 -0.82
CA ALA A 162 21.86 0.21 -2.19
C ALA A 162 20.33 0.06 -2.24
N ALA A 163 19.76 0.33 -3.40
CA ALA A 163 18.34 0.10 -3.68
C ALA A 163 18.13 -0.42 -5.11
N LEU A 164 16.96 -1.01 -5.33
CA LEU A 164 16.51 -1.54 -6.60
C LEU A 164 15.07 -1.10 -6.85
N ALA A 165 14.83 -0.48 -8.00
CA ALA A 165 13.51 0.01 -8.40
C ALA A 165 12.78 -1.00 -9.29
N TYR A 166 11.45 -1.05 -9.12
CA TYR A 166 10.55 -1.95 -9.83
C TYR A 166 9.39 -1.17 -10.44
N GLY A 167 8.91 -1.58 -11.62
CA GLY A 167 7.85 -0.88 -12.35
C GLY A 167 6.44 -0.94 -11.72
N MET A 168 6.21 -1.81 -10.74
CA MET A 168 4.89 -1.95 -10.07
C MET A 168 5.02 -2.13 -8.56
N GLY A 169 4.26 -1.33 -7.78
CA GLY A 169 4.28 -1.37 -6.31
C GLY A 169 3.82 -2.71 -5.73
N PHE A 170 2.68 -3.24 -6.19
CA PHE A 170 2.17 -4.56 -5.75
C PHE A 170 3.18 -5.69 -6.05
N ALA A 171 3.73 -5.72 -7.26
CA ALA A 171 4.70 -6.72 -7.69
C ALA A 171 6.03 -6.63 -6.93
N THR A 172 6.38 -5.44 -6.41
CA THR A 172 7.58 -5.25 -5.59
C THR A 172 7.58 -6.21 -4.40
N ASN A 173 6.42 -6.45 -3.77
CA ASN A 173 6.29 -7.47 -2.74
C ASN A 173 6.12 -8.87 -3.32
N SER A 174 5.09 -9.07 -4.16
CA SER A 174 4.64 -10.41 -4.53
C SER A 174 5.67 -11.22 -5.32
N MET A 175 6.53 -10.56 -6.10
CA MET A 175 7.50 -11.21 -6.97
C MET A 175 8.93 -11.27 -6.39
N ASN A 176 9.22 -10.53 -5.31
CA ASN A 176 10.55 -10.49 -4.69
C ASN A 176 10.66 -11.30 -3.41
N ILE A 177 9.59 -11.42 -2.60
CA ILE A 177 9.61 -12.29 -1.41
C ILE A 177 10.01 -13.74 -1.75
N PRO A 178 9.57 -14.34 -2.88
CA PRO A 178 10.03 -15.67 -3.29
C PRO A 178 11.54 -15.80 -3.57
N ALA A 179 12.24 -14.71 -3.87
CA ALA A 179 13.70 -14.73 -4.00
C ALA A 179 14.40 -14.71 -2.62
N LEU A 180 13.72 -14.18 -1.60
CA LEU A 180 14.29 -13.92 -0.26
C LEU A 180 14.03 -15.06 0.74
N ALA A 181 12.89 -15.74 0.59
CA ALA A 181 12.47 -16.85 1.44
C ALA A 181 12.00 -18.02 0.56
N GLY A 182 12.15 -19.24 1.09
CA GLY A 182 11.74 -20.45 0.39
C GLY A 182 11.56 -21.63 1.32
N LYS A 183 11.60 -22.85 0.78
CA LYS A 183 11.50 -24.09 1.58
C LYS A 183 12.53 -24.10 2.72
N GLY A 184 12.05 -24.36 3.94
CA GLY A 184 12.85 -24.35 5.17
C GLY A 184 13.07 -22.97 5.79
N CYS A 185 12.41 -21.92 5.27
CA CYS A 185 12.31 -20.60 5.90
C CYS A 185 10.96 -20.44 6.60
N LEU A 186 10.91 -19.56 7.60
CA LEU A 186 9.71 -19.14 8.31
C LEU A 186 9.45 -17.66 8.04
N ILE A 187 8.22 -17.34 7.64
CA ILE A 187 7.72 -15.97 7.53
C ILE A 187 6.74 -15.74 8.69
N LEU A 188 7.03 -14.76 9.53
CA LEU A 188 6.14 -14.26 10.57
C LEU A 188 5.46 -12.99 10.04
N SER A 189 4.20 -13.12 9.64
CA SER A 189 3.42 -12.03 9.05
C SER A 189 2.47 -11.42 10.09
N ASP A 190 2.38 -10.09 10.14
CA ASP A 190 1.27 -9.44 10.84
C ASP A 190 -0.06 -9.86 10.18
N GLU A 191 -1.14 -9.96 10.97
CA GLU A 191 -2.45 -10.42 10.48
C GLU A 191 -3.13 -9.42 9.55
N LEU A 192 -2.71 -8.16 9.55
CA LEU A 192 -3.26 -7.08 8.71
C LEU A 192 -2.34 -6.69 7.56
N ASN A 193 -1.27 -7.46 7.31
CA ASN A 193 -0.38 -7.19 6.17
C ASN A 193 -1.13 -7.19 4.83
N HIS A 194 -0.70 -6.29 3.96
CA HIS A 194 -1.26 -6.03 2.64
C HIS A 194 -1.26 -7.28 1.77
N ALA A 195 -2.28 -7.40 0.90
CA ALA A 195 -2.49 -8.55 0.03
C ALA A 195 -1.26 -8.92 -0.80
N SER A 196 -0.43 -7.93 -1.19
CA SER A 196 0.81 -8.19 -1.93
C SER A 196 1.87 -8.93 -1.10
N LEU A 197 1.99 -8.62 0.19
CA LEU A 197 2.90 -9.30 1.13
C LEU A 197 2.42 -10.72 1.36
N VAL A 198 1.11 -10.89 1.57
CA VAL A 198 0.47 -12.20 1.73
C VAL A 198 0.68 -13.07 0.49
N LEU A 199 0.47 -12.51 -0.70
CA LEU A 199 0.69 -13.24 -1.95
C LEU A 199 2.16 -13.62 -2.13
N GLY A 200 3.10 -12.69 -1.90
CA GLY A 200 4.53 -12.99 -2.00
C GLY A 200 5.00 -14.06 -1.01
N ALA A 201 4.49 -14.01 0.23
CA ALA A 201 4.75 -15.03 1.23
C ALA A 201 4.23 -16.41 0.78
N ARG A 202 3.02 -16.48 0.20
CA ARG A 202 2.46 -17.73 -0.33
C ARG A 202 3.26 -18.28 -1.51
N LEU A 203 3.63 -17.42 -2.46
CA LEU A 203 4.43 -17.80 -3.64
C LEU A 203 5.84 -18.30 -3.28
N SER A 204 6.39 -17.87 -2.13
CA SER A 204 7.71 -18.30 -1.67
C SER A 204 7.80 -19.79 -1.34
N GLY A 205 6.68 -20.44 -0.97
CA GLY A 205 6.70 -21.81 -0.45
C GLY A 205 7.38 -21.94 0.93
N ALA A 206 7.65 -20.84 1.62
CA ALA A 206 8.09 -20.83 3.02
C ALA A 206 6.94 -21.23 3.96
N THR A 207 7.28 -21.63 5.19
CA THR A 207 6.25 -21.79 6.23
C THR A 207 5.80 -20.40 6.68
N ILE A 208 4.50 -20.15 6.72
CA ILE A 208 3.94 -18.87 7.14
C ILE A 208 3.25 -19.07 8.49
N ARG A 209 3.55 -18.21 9.46
CA ARG A 209 2.78 -18.08 10.70
C ARG A 209 2.35 -16.63 10.88
N ILE A 210 1.12 -16.44 11.35
CA ILE A 210 0.53 -15.12 11.51
C ILE A 210 0.57 -14.75 13.00
N PHE A 211 1.04 -13.56 13.34
CA PHE A 211 0.94 -13.01 14.69
C PHE A 211 -0.15 -11.93 14.76
N LYS A 212 -0.67 -11.71 15.98
CA LYS A 212 -1.73 -10.73 16.21
C LYS A 212 -1.25 -9.30 15.95
N HIS A 213 -2.15 -8.50 15.36
CA HIS A 213 -1.84 -7.17 14.88
C HIS A 213 -1.17 -6.32 15.96
N ASN A 214 0.01 -5.79 15.65
CA ASN A 214 0.80 -4.92 16.53
C ASN A 214 1.05 -5.49 17.95
N ASN A 215 0.96 -6.82 18.11
CA ASN A 215 1.07 -7.51 19.41
C ASN A 215 2.45 -8.19 19.55
N MET A 216 3.34 -7.53 20.27
CA MET A 216 4.73 -7.99 20.44
C MET A 216 4.84 -9.26 21.29
N GLN A 217 3.90 -9.53 22.18
CA GLN A 217 3.86 -10.79 22.95
C GLN A 217 3.53 -11.98 22.03
N SER A 218 2.59 -11.80 21.09
CA SER A 218 2.26 -12.79 20.07
C SER A 218 3.45 -13.05 19.15
N LEU A 219 4.13 -11.99 18.68
CA LEU A 219 5.32 -12.12 17.84
C LEU A 219 6.45 -12.83 18.59
N GLU A 220 6.74 -12.42 19.83
CA GLU A 220 7.80 -13.02 20.65
C GLU A 220 7.51 -14.50 20.95
N LYS A 221 6.25 -14.86 21.21
CA LYS A 221 5.86 -16.26 21.40
C LYS A 221 6.18 -17.10 20.17
N LEU A 222 5.79 -16.64 18.98
CA LEU A 222 6.07 -17.38 17.74
C LEU A 222 7.58 -17.47 17.43
N LEU A 223 8.35 -16.42 17.75
CA LEU A 223 9.81 -16.45 17.63
C LEU A 223 10.43 -17.50 18.56
N LYS A 224 10.04 -17.52 19.84
CA LYS A 224 10.48 -18.53 20.81
C LYS A 224 10.14 -19.94 20.33
N ASP A 225 8.88 -20.16 19.94
CA ASP A 225 8.41 -21.46 19.45
C ASP A 225 9.19 -21.91 18.20
N ALA A 226 9.48 -20.97 17.28
CA ALA A 226 10.25 -21.27 16.08
C ALA A 226 11.69 -21.70 16.38
N ILE A 227 12.34 -21.05 17.35
CA ILE A 227 13.71 -21.41 17.77
C ILE A 227 13.72 -22.76 18.50
N VAL A 228 12.77 -22.99 19.41
CA VAL A 228 12.73 -24.21 20.24
C VAL A 228 12.30 -25.43 19.42
N GLN A 229 11.27 -25.31 18.61
CA GLN A 229 10.68 -26.45 17.89
C GLN A 229 11.30 -26.70 16.52
N GLY A 230 11.94 -25.70 15.92
CA GLY A 230 12.46 -25.77 14.55
C GLY A 230 11.35 -25.91 13.49
N GLN A 231 11.73 -26.47 12.34
CA GLN A 231 10.85 -26.72 11.20
C GLN A 231 9.79 -27.79 11.53
N PRO A 232 8.53 -27.63 11.07
CA PRO A 232 7.48 -28.62 11.27
C PRO A 232 7.92 -30.02 10.80
N ARG A 233 7.54 -31.04 11.56
CA ARG A 233 7.81 -32.48 11.33
C ARG A 233 9.27 -32.90 11.43
N THR A 234 10.21 -32.07 10.98
CA THR A 234 11.64 -32.41 10.93
C THR A 234 12.42 -31.91 12.14
N HIS A 235 11.89 -30.93 12.87
CA HIS A 235 12.56 -30.25 13.99
C HIS A 235 13.93 -29.66 13.66
N ARG A 236 14.25 -29.52 12.37
CA ARG A 236 15.52 -28.93 11.91
C ARG A 236 15.51 -27.42 12.16
N PRO A 237 16.66 -26.78 12.41
CA PRO A 237 16.75 -25.33 12.48
C PRO A 237 16.21 -24.66 11.22
N TRP A 238 15.59 -23.49 11.37
CA TRP A 238 15.15 -22.68 10.25
C TRP A 238 16.35 -22.12 9.49
N LYS A 239 16.30 -22.13 8.16
CA LYS A 239 17.33 -21.47 7.33
C LYS A 239 17.30 -19.96 7.49
N LYS A 240 16.08 -19.41 7.60
CA LYS A 240 15.81 -17.99 7.76
C LYS A 240 14.47 -17.80 8.48
N ILE A 241 14.42 -16.85 9.40
CA ILE A 241 13.17 -16.37 10.00
C ILE A 241 13.02 -14.92 9.56
N LEU A 242 11.94 -14.60 8.85
CA LEU A 242 11.66 -13.28 8.30
C LEU A 242 10.38 -12.72 8.95
N ILE A 243 10.50 -11.62 9.66
CA ILE A 243 9.38 -10.84 10.20
C ILE A 243 8.94 -9.86 9.11
N VAL A 244 7.65 -9.84 8.79
CA VAL A 244 7.08 -8.98 7.75
C VAL A 244 6.01 -8.08 8.37
N VAL A 245 6.20 -6.77 8.26
CA VAL A 245 5.31 -5.74 8.83
C VAL A 245 5.19 -4.55 7.89
N GLU A 246 4.11 -3.79 8.03
CA GLU A 246 3.94 -2.48 7.41
C GLU A 246 4.34 -1.36 8.38
N GLY A 247 4.80 -0.22 7.85
CA GLY A 247 5.07 0.99 8.64
C GLY A 247 3.77 1.61 9.15
N ILE A 248 2.88 1.94 8.23
CA ILE A 248 1.48 2.30 8.51
C ILE A 248 0.59 1.27 7.84
N TYR A 249 -0.29 0.65 8.63
CA TYR A 249 -1.29 -0.26 8.10
C TYR A 249 -2.39 0.56 7.46
N SER A 250 -2.58 0.36 6.15
CA SER A 250 -3.42 1.25 5.36
C SER A 250 -4.81 1.36 5.95
N MET A 251 -5.48 0.24 6.20
CA MET A 251 -6.88 0.25 6.59
C MET A 251 -7.08 0.83 7.98
N GLU A 252 -6.27 0.47 8.97
CA GLU A 252 -6.47 0.93 10.34
C GLU A 252 -5.82 2.29 10.62
N GLY A 253 -4.87 2.72 9.79
CA GLY A 253 -4.01 3.87 10.05
C GLY A 253 -3.07 3.68 11.23
N SER A 254 -2.97 2.46 11.79
CA SER A 254 -2.09 2.14 12.91
C SER A 254 -0.63 2.16 12.49
N ILE A 255 0.23 2.58 13.40
CA ILE A 255 1.68 2.63 13.20
C ILE A 255 2.30 1.41 13.88
N VAL A 256 3.20 0.72 13.18
CA VAL A 256 3.92 -0.41 13.77
C VAL A 256 4.77 0.03 14.96
N ARG A 257 4.83 -0.81 16.00
CA ARG A 257 5.76 -0.67 17.12
C ARG A 257 7.19 -1.06 16.71
N LEU A 258 7.75 -0.37 15.72
CA LEU A 258 9.02 -0.70 15.07
C LEU A 258 10.19 -0.88 16.06
N PRO A 259 10.39 -0.04 17.09
CA PRO A 259 11.48 -0.22 18.05
C PRO A 259 11.44 -1.59 18.75
N GLU A 260 10.23 -2.09 19.06
CA GLU A 260 10.04 -3.38 19.71
C GLU A 260 10.23 -4.54 18.75
N VAL A 261 9.77 -4.40 17.50
CA VAL A 261 10.04 -5.36 16.43
C VAL A 261 11.54 -5.52 16.20
N ILE A 262 12.29 -4.41 16.13
CA ILE A 262 13.76 -4.43 15.99
C ILE A 262 14.42 -5.08 17.21
N ALA A 263 13.95 -4.79 18.43
CA ALA A 263 14.47 -5.42 19.63
C ALA A 263 14.29 -6.95 19.60
N LEU A 264 13.11 -7.43 19.19
CA LEU A 264 12.84 -8.86 19.03
C LEU A 264 13.65 -9.47 17.89
N LYS A 265 13.73 -8.80 16.74
CA LYS A 265 14.59 -9.18 15.61
C LYS A 265 16.02 -9.45 16.08
N LYS A 266 16.63 -8.49 16.78
CA LYS A 266 18.00 -8.60 17.30
C LYS A 266 18.14 -9.72 18.33
N LYS A 267 17.19 -9.83 19.26
CA LYS A 267 17.18 -10.87 20.31
C LYS A 267 17.13 -12.29 19.74
N TYR A 268 16.31 -12.53 18.72
CA TYR A 268 16.09 -13.86 18.13
C TYR A 268 16.84 -14.10 16.81
N LYS A 269 17.69 -13.15 16.39
CA LYS A 269 18.46 -13.21 15.13
C LYS A 269 17.59 -13.47 13.90
N ALA A 270 16.43 -12.82 13.86
CA ALA A 270 15.54 -12.84 12.70
C ALA A 270 15.90 -11.70 11.72
N TYR A 271 15.34 -11.76 10.52
CA TYR A 271 15.36 -10.68 9.54
C TYR A 271 14.05 -9.90 9.59
N LEU A 272 14.07 -8.64 9.17
CA LEU A 272 12.93 -7.74 9.12
C LEU A 272 12.73 -7.21 7.69
N TYR A 273 11.52 -7.43 7.18
CA TYR A 273 10.97 -6.83 5.98
C TYR A 273 9.95 -5.78 6.42
N LEU A 274 10.25 -4.51 6.14
CA LEU A 274 9.40 -3.38 6.47
C LEU A 274 8.83 -2.77 5.19
N ASP A 275 7.51 -2.74 5.07
CA ASP A 275 6.80 -2.08 3.98
C ASP A 275 6.39 -0.67 4.40
N GLU A 276 7.12 0.33 3.90
CA GLU A 276 6.92 1.76 4.17
C GLU A 276 5.93 2.41 3.17
N ALA A 277 5.12 1.64 2.43
CA ALA A 277 4.33 2.20 1.33
C ALA A 277 3.38 3.34 1.72
N HIS A 278 2.86 3.36 2.94
CA HIS A 278 1.97 4.44 3.45
C HIS A 278 2.69 5.48 4.31
N SER A 279 3.93 5.24 4.70
CA SER A 279 4.70 6.09 5.61
C SER A 279 5.84 6.83 4.90
N ILE A 280 6.41 6.27 3.84
CA ILE A 280 7.47 6.92 3.06
C ILE A 280 6.98 8.22 2.44
N GLY A 281 7.76 9.29 2.57
CA GLY A 281 7.39 10.66 2.22
C GLY A 281 6.40 11.32 3.18
N ALA A 282 5.74 10.54 4.05
CA ALA A 282 4.63 10.98 4.88
C ALA A 282 4.96 11.16 6.37
N LEU A 283 5.91 10.36 6.88
CA LEU A 283 6.32 10.37 8.28
C LEU A 283 7.82 10.64 8.45
N GLY A 284 8.14 11.18 9.62
CA GLY A 284 9.50 11.56 10.02
C GLY A 284 9.88 12.97 9.58
N PRO A 285 10.81 13.63 10.28
CA PRO A 285 11.24 14.98 9.97
C PRO A 285 11.84 15.13 8.56
N ASN A 286 12.40 14.05 8.00
CA ASN A 286 12.99 14.00 6.67
C ASN A 286 12.08 13.26 5.66
N GLY A 287 10.87 12.89 6.05
CA GLY A 287 9.93 12.13 5.21
C GLY A 287 10.38 10.70 4.89
N ARG A 288 11.29 10.09 5.68
CA ARG A 288 11.83 8.76 5.34
C ARG A 288 11.02 7.58 5.90
N GLY A 289 9.83 7.85 6.44
CA GLY A 289 8.92 6.82 6.94
C GLY A 289 9.03 6.56 8.43
N VAL A 290 8.58 5.40 8.88
CA VAL A 290 8.50 5.09 10.31
C VAL A 290 9.87 4.94 10.97
N VAL A 291 10.90 4.54 10.21
CA VAL A 291 12.29 4.52 10.70
C VAL A 291 12.71 5.92 11.19
N ASP A 292 12.48 6.94 10.37
CA ASP A 292 12.83 8.33 10.66
C ASP A 292 11.89 8.95 11.71
N TYR A 293 10.59 8.60 11.68
CA TYR A 293 9.64 8.97 12.74
C TYR A 293 10.10 8.57 14.14
N PHE A 294 10.64 7.35 14.30
CA PHE A 294 11.16 6.87 15.57
C PHE A 294 12.62 7.24 15.83
N GLY A 295 13.31 7.90 14.89
CA GLY A 295 14.74 8.23 14.99
C GLY A 295 15.63 6.99 15.08
N LEU A 296 15.25 5.91 14.38
CA LEU A 296 15.98 4.65 14.36
C LEU A 296 17.05 4.64 13.27
N ASP A 297 18.06 3.78 13.45
CA ASP A 297 19.07 3.54 12.42
C ASP A 297 18.47 2.71 11.27
N PRO A 298 18.48 3.19 10.01
CA PRO A 298 18.02 2.43 8.86
C PRO A 298 18.69 1.05 8.72
N GLN A 299 19.94 0.91 9.16
CA GLN A 299 20.69 -0.35 9.11
C GLN A 299 20.10 -1.44 10.03
N ASP A 300 19.23 -1.08 10.97
CA ASP A 300 18.51 -2.05 11.80
C ASP A 300 17.34 -2.73 11.07
N VAL A 301 17.00 -2.28 9.86
CA VAL A 301 15.99 -2.90 8.98
C VAL A 301 16.70 -3.58 7.82
N ASP A 302 16.50 -4.88 7.62
CA ASP A 302 17.29 -5.62 6.60
C ASP A 302 16.79 -5.35 5.19
N ILE A 303 15.47 -5.20 5.03
CA ILE A 303 14.79 -5.00 3.75
C ILE A 303 13.76 -3.89 3.93
N MET A 304 14.02 -2.74 3.32
CA MET A 304 13.12 -1.59 3.29
C MET A 304 12.39 -1.55 1.95
N MET A 305 11.10 -1.84 1.96
CA MET A 305 10.24 -1.73 0.79
C MET A 305 9.47 -0.41 0.85
N GLY A 306 9.27 0.25 -0.29
CA GLY A 306 8.23 1.28 -0.41
C GLY A 306 7.67 1.41 -1.82
N THR A 307 6.65 2.24 -1.96
CA THR A 307 6.00 2.52 -3.24
C THR A 307 6.26 3.95 -3.72
N PHE A 308 6.34 4.12 -5.04
CA PHE A 308 6.37 5.43 -5.68
C PHE A 308 4.96 5.97 -6.02
N THR A 309 3.92 5.14 -5.87
CA THR A 309 2.55 5.46 -6.32
C THR A 309 1.78 6.41 -5.40
N LYS A 310 2.31 6.73 -4.23
CA LYS A 310 1.61 7.53 -3.19
C LYS A 310 2.26 8.89 -3.03
N SER A 311 3.09 9.05 -2.00
CA SER A 311 3.75 10.32 -1.68
C SER A 311 4.52 10.93 -2.86
N PHE A 312 5.17 10.10 -3.67
CA PHE A 312 5.97 10.55 -4.82
C PHE A 312 5.17 10.83 -6.10
N GLY A 313 3.90 10.43 -6.15
CA GLY A 313 3.03 10.68 -7.31
C GLY A 313 3.50 10.05 -8.63
N GLY A 314 4.30 8.98 -8.57
CA GLY A 314 4.81 8.25 -9.73
C GLY A 314 4.18 6.86 -9.86
N ALA A 315 4.95 5.89 -10.34
CA ALA A 315 4.54 4.48 -10.38
C ALA A 315 5.69 3.55 -10.00
N GLY A 316 5.34 2.34 -9.54
CA GLY A 316 6.32 1.35 -9.13
C GLY A 316 6.62 1.33 -7.64
N GLY A 317 7.71 0.66 -7.27
CA GLY A 317 8.20 0.56 -5.91
C GLY A 317 9.69 0.27 -5.87
N TYR A 318 10.22 0.10 -4.67
CA TYR A 318 11.64 -0.17 -4.47
C TYR A 318 11.87 -1.17 -3.34
N ILE A 319 13.03 -1.80 -3.36
CA ILE A 319 13.62 -2.47 -2.20
C ILE A 319 14.99 -1.86 -1.95
N GLY A 320 15.23 -1.40 -0.72
CA GLY A 320 16.51 -0.91 -0.21
C GLY A 320 17.06 -1.79 0.90
N GLY A 321 18.38 -1.80 1.06
CA GLY A 321 19.07 -2.53 2.12
C GLY A 321 20.57 -2.63 1.83
N SER A 322 21.20 -3.69 2.32
CA SER A 322 22.63 -3.93 2.06
C SER A 322 22.92 -4.14 0.57
N LYS A 323 24.11 -3.76 0.12
CA LYS A 323 24.54 -3.96 -1.27
C LYS A 323 24.48 -5.43 -1.68
N VAL A 324 24.87 -6.33 -0.77
CA VAL A 324 24.83 -7.78 -0.99
C VAL A 324 23.41 -8.27 -1.27
N LEU A 325 22.42 -7.79 -0.51
CA LEU A 325 21.00 -8.09 -0.73
C LEU A 325 20.53 -7.59 -2.10
N ILE A 326 20.86 -6.34 -2.43
CA ILE A 326 20.41 -5.72 -3.68
C ILE A 326 21.05 -6.39 -4.90
N ASP A 327 22.35 -6.69 -4.86
CA ASP A 327 23.04 -7.43 -5.92
C ASP A 327 22.46 -8.84 -6.10
N TYR A 328 22.06 -9.50 -5.01
CA TYR A 328 21.38 -10.79 -5.06
C TYR A 328 20.00 -10.67 -5.73
N LEU A 329 19.18 -9.71 -5.32
CA LEU A 329 17.85 -9.47 -5.91
C LEU A 329 17.95 -9.11 -7.39
N ARG A 330 18.94 -8.31 -7.80
CA ARG A 330 19.16 -7.92 -9.20
C ARG A 330 19.33 -9.13 -10.13
N LYS A 331 19.86 -10.25 -9.62
CA LYS A 331 20.09 -11.48 -10.38
C LYS A 331 18.95 -12.50 -10.26
N HIS A 332 18.31 -12.59 -9.10
CA HIS A 332 17.38 -13.69 -8.79
C HIS A 332 15.90 -13.26 -8.73
N SER A 333 15.60 -11.96 -8.78
CA SER A 333 14.23 -11.48 -8.79
C SER A 333 13.56 -11.76 -10.13
N HIS A 334 12.34 -12.32 -10.08
CA HIS A 334 11.49 -12.45 -11.26
C HIS A 334 11.14 -11.08 -11.85
N SER A 335 10.98 -10.05 -11.02
CA SER A 335 10.68 -8.70 -11.49
C SER A 335 11.86 -8.07 -12.22
N THR A 336 13.10 -8.35 -11.85
CA THR A 336 14.25 -7.83 -12.62
C THR A 336 14.49 -8.61 -13.90
N ALA A 337 14.24 -9.91 -13.88
CA ALA A 337 14.47 -10.80 -15.01
C ALA A 337 13.41 -10.67 -16.11
N TYR A 338 12.13 -10.47 -15.74
CA TYR A 338 11.01 -10.58 -16.69
C TYR A 338 10.11 -9.34 -16.79
N ALA A 339 10.18 -8.40 -15.84
CA ALA A 339 9.37 -7.19 -15.95
C ALA A 339 10.09 -6.15 -16.82
N THR A 340 9.30 -5.40 -17.59
CA THR A 340 9.79 -4.24 -18.33
C THR A 340 10.34 -3.18 -17.37
N SER A 341 11.39 -2.49 -17.82
CA SER A 341 11.95 -1.37 -17.09
C SER A 341 10.91 -0.26 -16.88
N MET A 342 11.09 0.54 -15.84
CA MET A 342 10.21 1.67 -15.57
C MET A 342 10.27 2.68 -16.73
N SER A 343 9.16 3.36 -17.00
CA SER A 343 9.11 4.38 -18.05
C SER A 343 9.99 5.60 -17.64
N PRO A 344 10.87 6.13 -18.51
CA PRO A 344 11.75 7.25 -18.16
C PRO A 344 11.01 8.51 -17.66
N PRO A 345 9.89 8.94 -18.27
CA PRO A 345 9.04 10.01 -17.73
C PRO A 345 8.60 9.79 -16.27
N VAL A 346 8.31 8.53 -15.91
CA VAL A 346 7.91 8.15 -14.55
C VAL A 346 9.12 8.20 -13.61
N VAL A 347 10.28 7.74 -14.07
CA VAL A 347 11.53 7.82 -13.32
C VAL A 347 11.88 9.28 -13.00
N GLU A 348 11.77 10.19 -13.97
CA GLU A 348 12.04 11.63 -13.78
C GLU A 348 11.06 12.29 -12.80
N GLN A 349 9.77 11.94 -12.88
CA GLN A 349 8.76 12.37 -11.91
C GLN A 349 9.17 11.99 -10.48
N ILE A 350 9.64 10.76 -10.27
CA ILE A 350 10.03 10.25 -8.95
C ILE A 350 11.33 10.89 -8.46
N ILE A 351 12.33 11.01 -9.33
CA ILE A 351 13.60 11.67 -9.02
C ILE A 351 13.34 13.10 -8.56
N THR A 352 12.52 13.84 -9.31
CA THR A 352 12.20 15.23 -9.00
C THR A 352 11.43 15.33 -7.69
N ALA A 353 10.37 14.53 -7.49
CA ALA A 353 9.60 14.52 -6.26
C ALA A 353 10.48 14.19 -5.03
N MET A 354 11.39 13.22 -5.15
CA MET A 354 12.29 12.84 -4.07
C MET A 354 13.34 13.94 -3.78
N LYS A 355 13.90 14.59 -4.81
CA LYS A 355 14.77 15.75 -4.64
C LYS A 355 14.05 16.91 -3.95
N CYS A 356 12.79 17.18 -4.30
CA CYS A 356 11.95 18.16 -3.60
C CYS A 356 11.78 17.83 -2.12
N ILE A 357 11.47 16.57 -1.77
CA ILE A 357 11.33 16.14 -0.37
C ILE A 357 12.65 16.30 0.40
N MET A 358 13.78 16.03 -0.27
CA MET A 358 15.12 16.20 0.31
C MET A 358 15.61 17.66 0.36
N GLY A 359 14.89 18.61 -0.24
CA GLY A 359 15.33 20.00 -0.41
C GLY A 359 16.53 20.15 -1.36
N GLU A 360 16.80 19.16 -2.22
CA GLU A 360 17.90 19.16 -3.19
C GLU A 360 17.52 19.82 -4.53
N ASP A 361 16.25 20.18 -4.71
CA ASP A 361 15.74 20.83 -5.93
C ASP A 361 15.92 22.37 -5.91
N GLY A 362 16.43 22.92 -4.81
CA GLY A 362 16.61 24.36 -4.63
C GLY A 362 15.31 25.13 -4.37
N THR A 363 14.21 24.43 -4.06
CA THR A 363 12.93 25.05 -3.70
C THR A 363 12.52 24.69 -2.27
N THR A 364 11.51 25.37 -1.73
CA THR A 364 10.90 25.05 -0.43
C THR A 364 9.68 24.14 -0.56
N LEU A 365 9.43 23.55 -1.74
CA LEU A 365 8.26 22.71 -1.98
C LEU A 365 8.19 21.52 -1.01
N GLY A 366 9.33 20.90 -0.68
CA GLY A 366 9.42 19.84 0.31
C GLY A 366 8.98 20.28 1.70
N GLU A 367 9.38 21.49 2.13
CA GLU A 367 9.03 22.05 3.44
C GLU A 367 7.52 22.34 3.54
N TYR A 368 6.92 22.93 2.50
CA TYR A 368 5.48 23.16 2.43
C TYR A 368 4.68 21.86 2.42
N SER A 369 5.14 20.86 1.68
CA SER A 369 4.55 19.52 1.64
C SER A 369 4.68 18.78 2.98
N GLY A 370 5.79 18.96 3.70
CA GLY A 370 6.01 18.45 5.06
C GLY A 370 5.11 19.11 6.10
N ILE A 371 4.84 20.41 5.98
CA ILE A 371 3.89 21.14 6.85
C ILE A 371 2.45 20.62 6.65
N ILE A 372 2.04 20.34 5.41
CA ILE A 372 0.71 19.77 5.11
C ILE A 372 0.52 18.40 5.78
N LEU A 373 1.56 17.57 5.82
CA LEU A 373 1.55 16.29 6.55
C LEU A 373 1.63 16.46 8.06
N ALA A 374 2.43 17.40 8.57
CA ALA A 374 2.53 17.62 10.02
C ALA A 374 1.19 18.10 10.62
N LEU A 375 0.40 18.83 9.84
CA LEU A 375 -0.90 19.37 10.27
C LEU A 375 -2.08 18.39 10.06
N GLY A 376 -1.94 17.30 9.30
CA GLY A 376 -3.05 16.39 9.01
C GLY A 376 -2.72 14.98 8.52
N GLY A 377 -1.45 14.59 8.44
CA GLY A 377 -0.93 13.44 7.69
C GLY A 377 -1.36 12.08 8.25
N VAL A 378 -1.21 11.82 9.55
CA VAL A 378 -1.65 10.54 10.14
C VAL A 378 -3.18 10.41 10.05
N TYR A 379 -3.92 11.50 10.33
CA TYR A 379 -5.38 11.55 10.23
C TYR A 379 -5.86 11.35 8.79
N HIS A 380 -5.21 11.96 7.81
CA HIS A 380 -5.57 11.82 6.39
C HIS A 380 -5.16 10.48 5.80
N ILE A 381 -4.04 9.87 6.21
CA ILE A 381 -3.62 8.56 5.71
C ILE A 381 -4.63 7.49 6.12
N GLY A 382 -5.00 7.42 7.41
CA GLY A 382 -6.05 6.51 7.87
C GLY A 382 -7.39 6.79 7.17
N ALA A 383 -7.79 8.05 7.09
CA ALA A 383 -9.02 8.46 6.42
C ALA A 383 -9.08 8.04 4.94
N VAL A 384 -8.05 8.35 4.14
CA VAL A 384 -8.02 8.04 2.70
C VAL A 384 -8.12 6.53 2.45
N CYS A 385 -7.44 5.72 3.28
CA CYS A 385 -7.36 4.28 3.09
C CYS A 385 -8.68 3.53 3.26
N HIS A 386 -9.49 3.94 4.23
CA HIS A 386 -10.81 3.35 4.48
C HIS A 386 -11.83 3.52 3.33
N MET A 387 -11.52 4.33 2.30
CA MET A 387 -12.37 4.47 1.12
C MET A 387 -12.11 3.46 0.02
N THR A 388 -10.99 2.73 0.05
CA THR A 388 -10.65 1.79 -1.03
C THR A 388 -10.56 0.37 -0.50
N TYR A 389 -11.52 -0.47 -0.94
CA TYR A 389 -11.54 -1.92 -0.75
C TYR A 389 -11.46 -2.42 0.71
N ASP A 390 -12.60 -2.65 1.39
CA ASP A 390 -12.82 -3.97 2.03
C ASP A 390 -14.25 -4.21 2.57
N TYR A 391 -14.50 -5.50 2.79
CA TYR A 391 -15.63 -6.22 3.38
C TYR A 391 -16.32 -5.57 4.61
N PRO A 392 -17.62 -5.86 4.82
CA PRO A 392 -18.43 -5.28 5.92
C PRO A 392 -17.91 -5.56 7.35
N LYS A 393 -16.96 -6.47 7.55
CA LYS A 393 -16.47 -6.83 8.89
C LYS A 393 -15.51 -5.83 9.55
N ARG A 394 -15.04 -4.78 8.83
CA ARG A 394 -13.91 -3.94 9.28
C ARG A 394 -14.19 -2.43 9.40
N LEU A 395 -15.43 -1.99 9.16
CA LEU A 395 -15.84 -0.57 9.16
C LEU A 395 -15.91 0.10 10.55
N LEU A 396 -15.96 -0.67 11.65
CA LEU A 396 -16.09 -0.15 13.02
C LEU A 396 -14.86 0.61 13.55
N LYS A 397 -13.77 0.69 12.78
CA LYS A 397 -12.52 1.37 13.18
C LYS A 397 -12.19 2.62 12.36
N ALA A 398 -13.10 3.08 11.49
CA ALA A 398 -12.83 4.21 10.58
C ALA A 398 -13.10 5.60 11.21
N PRO A 399 -12.26 6.62 10.94
CA PRO A 399 -12.45 7.95 11.50
C PRO A 399 -13.80 8.58 11.08
N PHE A 400 -14.41 9.31 12.01
CA PHE A 400 -15.78 9.85 11.95
C PHE A 400 -16.12 10.64 10.68
N THR A 401 -15.20 11.49 10.21
CA THR A 401 -15.37 12.33 9.02
C THR A 401 -15.60 11.51 7.76
N LEU A 402 -15.08 10.29 7.72
CA LEU A 402 -15.07 9.45 6.55
C LEU A 402 -16.39 8.73 6.30
N ILE A 403 -16.96 8.22 7.38
CA ILE A 403 -18.19 7.45 7.36
C ILE A 403 -19.36 8.37 6.99
N ARG A 404 -19.30 9.66 7.38
CA ARG A 404 -20.27 10.69 6.97
C ARG A 404 -20.27 10.96 5.46
N LEU A 405 -19.10 10.91 4.81
CA LEU A 405 -18.96 11.14 3.36
C LEU A 405 -19.37 9.92 2.52
N GLN A 406 -19.00 8.71 2.95
CA GLN A 406 -19.50 7.48 2.32
C GLN A 406 -21.03 7.40 2.43
N SER A 407 -21.59 7.69 3.61
CA SER A 407 -23.04 7.79 3.80
C SER A 407 -23.69 8.79 2.84
N CYS A 408 -23.14 10.01 2.71
CA CYS A 408 -23.67 11.04 1.80
C CYS A 408 -23.53 10.66 0.31
N ALA A 409 -22.42 10.07 -0.12
CA ALA A 409 -22.23 9.65 -1.51
C ALA A 409 -23.16 8.47 -1.88
N ILE A 410 -23.35 7.54 -0.95
CA ILE A 410 -24.30 6.43 -1.07
C ILE A 410 -25.74 6.95 -1.13
N LEU A 411 -26.12 7.90 -0.26
CA LEU A 411 -27.45 8.53 -0.25
C LEU A 411 -27.73 9.39 -1.48
N LEU A 412 -26.77 10.19 -1.95
CA LEU A 412 -26.91 11.01 -3.15
C LEU A 412 -27.08 10.15 -4.41
N ARG A 413 -26.36 9.03 -4.51
CA ARG A 413 -26.54 8.10 -5.63
C ARG A 413 -27.80 7.23 -5.48
N PHE A 414 -28.21 6.90 -4.25
CA PHE A 414 -29.51 6.29 -3.98
C PHE A 414 -30.66 7.14 -4.52
N CYS A 415 -30.65 8.45 -4.31
CA CYS A 415 -31.66 9.35 -4.87
C CYS A 415 -31.65 9.39 -6.41
N HIS A 416 -30.46 9.38 -7.02
CA HIS A 416 -30.33 9.33 -8.48
C HIS A 416 -30.80 7.99 -9.08
N ASP A 417 -30.43 6.87 -8.45
CA ASP A 417 -30.76 5.53 -8.92
C ASP A 417 -32.26 5.20 -8.69
N LEU A 418 -32.87 5.67 -7.58
CA LEU A 418 -34.33 5.62 -7.41
C LEU A 418 -35.05 6.38 -8.53
N GLY A 419 -34.55 7.58 -8.88
CA GLY A 419 -35.07 8.37 -9.99
C GLY A 419 -35.05 7.57 -11.30
N SER A 420 -33.95 6.90 -11.60
CA SER A 420 -33.84 6.07 -12.83
C SER A 420 -34.66 4.78 -12.83
N VAL A 421 -35.03 4.23 -11.66
CA VAL A 421 -35.92 3.06 -11.55
C VAL A 421 -37.40 3.47 -11.61
N LEU A 422 -37.75 4.67 -11.12
CA LEU A 422 -39.11 5.21 -11.18
C LEU A 422 -39.46 5.88 -12.53
N LEU A 423 -38.46 6.21 -13.36
CA LEU A 423 -38.61 6.84 -14.68
C LEU A 423 -38.50 5.86 -15.87
N CYS A 424 -38.52 4.54 -15.65
CA CYS A 424 -38.41 3.52 -16.72
C CYS A 424 -39.57 2.53 -16.76
#